data_AF-A0A1Z2RRE6-F1
#
_entry.id   AF-A0A1Z2RRE6-F1
#
_cell.length_a   1.000
_cell.length_b   1.000
_cell.length_c   1.000
_cell.angle_alpha   90.00
_cell.angle_beta   90.00
_cell.angle_gamma   90.00
#
_symmetry.space_group_name_H-M   'P 1'
#
loop_
_entity.id
_entity.type
_entity.pdbx_description
1 polymer ?
#
loop_
_entity_poly.entity_id
_entity_poly.type
_entity_poly.pdbx_seq_one_letter_code
_entity_poly.pdbx_strand_id
1 'polypeptide(L)'
;MATISPRLALIAGAFALGLSSGANADATASMLANTCAGCHGTHGQSAGPASPIIAGINQIVFVDMMEGYKSGDIYSTIMGRIAKGYTEDEIEKMAEFFNSQEFKPAQQEYDTALVDQGAKLHDKYCENCHAEGGIPLRDEETGEDAEDYYLLAGQWTPYLEFTMSDFREDRREIPKKMRSKLDDLLEKDGDAGLAAVFAFYASQQ
;
A
#
# COMPACT_ATOMS: atom_id res chain seq x y z
N MET A 1 -17.01 -88.79 19.65
CA MET A 1 -17.37 -87.66 18.77
C MET A 1 -17.74 -86.50 19.69
N ALA A 2 -17.14 -85.31 19.72
CA ALA A 2 -16.24 -84.62 18.81
C ALA A 2 -15.33 -83.66 19.62
N THR A 3 -14.12 -83.43 19.13
CA THR A 3 -13.09 -82.54 19.70
C THR A 3 -13.32 -81.09 19.27
N ILE A 4 -13.33 -80.15 20.22
CA ILE A 4 -13.39 -78.70 19.95
C ILE A 4 -11.96 -78.14 19.95
N SER A 5 -11.50 -77.63 18.81
CA SER A 5 -10.27 -76.82 18.70
C SER A 5 -10.62 -75.33 18.68
N PRO A 6 -9.83 -74.45 19.32
CA PRO A 6 -10.02 -73.01 19.17
C PRO A 6 -9.35 -72.55 17.87
N ARG A 7 -10.12 -71.94 16.97
CA ARG A 7 -9.58 -71.18 15.85
C ARG A 7 -9.11 -69.83 16.37
N LEU A 8 -7.80 -69.65 16.47
CA LEU A 8 -7.17 -68.36 16.69
C LEU A 8 -7.33 -67.53 15.40
N ALA A 9 -8.32 -66.63 15.38
CA ALA A 9 -8.48 -65.67 14.29
C ALA A 9 -7.52 -64.50 14.52
N LEU A 10 -6.38 -64.53 13.84
CA LEU A 10 -5.44 -63.42 13.79
C LEU A 10 -5.98 -62.39 12.79
N ILE A 11 -6.67 -61.37 13.28
CA ILE A 11 -7.05 -60.21 12.47
C ILE A 11 -5.80 -59.33 12.37
N ALA A 12 -5.11 -59.43 11.23
CA ALA A 12 -4.04 -58.51 10.87
C ALA A 12 -4.66 -57.14 10.57
N GLY A 13 -4.57 -56.23 11.54
CA GLY A 13 -4.90 -54.81 11.34
C GLY A 13 -3.88 -54.18 10.40
N ALA A 14 -4.25 -54.01 9.14
CA ALA A 14 -3.51 -53.17 8.21
C ALA A 14 -3.67 -51.71 8.64
N PHE A 15 -2.70 -51.20 9.38
CA PHE A 15 -2.57 -49.78 9.70
C PHE A 15 -2.14 -49.07 8.41
N ALA A 16 -3.11 -48.64 7.61
CA ALA A 16 -2.87 -47.72 6.51
C ALA A 16 -2.44 -46.38 7.13
N LEU A 17 -1.13 -46.18 7.25
CA LEU A 17 -0.51 -44.88 7.46
C LEU A 17 -0.96 -43.99 6.29
N GLY A 18 -1.95 -43.13 6.56
CA GLY A 18 -2.40 -42.13 5.62
C GLY A 18 -1.19 -41.29 5.20
N LEU A 19 -0.95 -41.22 3.89
CA LEU A 19 -0.10 -40.19 3.32
C LEU A 19 -0.71 -38.84 3.72
N SER A 20 -0.15 -38.23 4.76
CA SER A 20 -0.29 -36.80 4.97
C SER A 20 0.49 -36.13 3.85
N SER A 21 -0.16 -35.95 2.69
CA SER A 21 0.29 -34.95 1.73
C SER A 21 0.25 -33.61 2.47
N GLY A 22 1.41 -33.18 2.96
CA GLY A 22 1.61 -31.82 3.42
C GLY A 22 1.49 -30.91 2.20
N ALA A 23 0.26 -30.62 1.80
CA ALA A 23 -0.01 -29.48 0.96
C ALA A 23 0.27 -28.26 1.86
N ASN A 24 1.46 -27.68 1.71
CA ASN A 24 1.66 -26.29 2.10
C ASN A 24 0.69 -25.50 1.22
N ALA A 25 -0.49 -25.17 1.76
CA ALA A 25 -1.41 -24.29 1.09
C ALA A 25 -0.73 -22.92 1.03
N ASP A 26 -0.56 -22.37 -0.18
CA ASP A 26 -0.05 -21.02 -0.35
C ASP A 26 -0.89 -20.03 0.44
N ALA A 27 -0.23 -19.04 1.04
CA ALA A 27 -0.93 -17.99 1.75
C ALA A 27 -1.88 -17.25 0.78
N THR A 28 -3.13 -17.04 1.23
CA THR A 28 -4.10 -16.26 0.47
C THR A 28 -3.77 -14.77 0.59
N ALA A 29 -4.18 -13.97 -0.40
CA ALA A 29 -4.01 -12.52 -0.39
C ALA A 29 -4.57 -11.88 0.90
N SER A 30 -5.76 -12.30 1.34
CA SER A 30 -6.38 -11.80 2.57
C SER A 30 -5.60 -12.20 3.83
N MET A 31 -5.02 -13.40 3.89
CA MET A 31 -4.19 -13.82 5.03
C MET A 31 -2.94 -12.94 5.15
N LEU A 32 -2.28 -12.65 4.02
CA LEU A 32 -1.11 -11.77 3.97
C LEU A 32 -1.50 -10.34 4.38
N ALA A 33 -2.51 -9.76 3.72
CA ALA A 33 -2.93 -8.38 3.93
C ALA A 33 -3.47 -8.10 5.34
N ASN A 34 -4.11 -9.08 6.00
CA ASN A 34 -4.60 -8.92 7.37
C ASN A 34 -3.49 -8.58 8.38
N THR A 35 -2.24 -8.94 8.09
CA THR A 35 -1.09 -8.61 8.96
C THR A 35 -0.73 -7.12 8.93
N CYS A 36 -1.13 -6.40 7.87
CA CYS A 36 -0.86 -4.97 7.68
C CYS A 36 -1.80 -4.08 8.49
N ALA A 37 -2.97 -4.61 8.90
CA ALA A 37 -4.05 -3.85 9.51
C ALA A 37 -3.67 -3.20 10.85
N GLY A 38 -2.68 -3.73 11.56
CA GLY A 38 -2.18 -3.14 12.81
C GLY A 38 -1.54 -1.76 12.62
N CYS A 39 -1.01 -1.46 11.43
CA CYS A 39 -0.38 -0.18 11.13
C CYS A 39 -1.18 0.65 10.12
N HIS A 40 -1.78 0.00 9.11
CA HIS A 40 -2.50 0.65 8.02
C HIS A 40 -4.02 0.56 8.15
N GLY A 41 -4.54 0.04 9.25
CA GLY A 41 -5.98 -0.13 9.47
C GLY A 41 -6.60 -1.27 8.68
N THR A 42 -7.82 -1.64 9.03
CA THR A 42 -8.57 -2.70 8.34
C THR A 42 -8.71 -2.34 6.86
N HIS A 43 -8.45 -3.30 5.97
CA HIS A 43 -8.45 -3.10 4.51
C HIS A 43 -7.44 -2.05 4.00
N GLY A 44 -6.45 -1.66 4.81
CA GLY A 44 -5.50 -0.61 4.44
C GLY A 44 -6.04 0.81 4.62
N GLN A 45 -7.22 0.97 5.23
CA GLN A 45 -7.80 2.26 5.56
C GLN A 45 -7.26 2.75 6.92
N SER A 46 -6.15 3.48 6.88
CA SER A 46 -5.45 3.92 8.08
C SER A 46 -6.29 4.90 8.89
N ALA A 47 -6.32 4.69 10.21
CA ALA A 47 -6.96 5.59 11.18
C ALA A 47 -6.07 6.78 11.58
N GLY A 48 -4.86 6.88 11.03
CA GLY A 48 -3.94 7.99 11.27
C GLY A 48 -3.13 7.87 12.57
N PRO A 49 -2.41 8.94 12.95
CA PRO A 49 -2.35 10.23 12.23
C PRO A 49 -1.34 10.26 11.06
N ALA A 50 -0.47 9.24 10.94
CA ALA A 50 0.67 9.32 10.02
C ALA A 50 0.96 8.04 9.21
N SER A 51 0.44 6.88 9.61
CA SER A 51 0.54 5.69 8.75
C SER A 51 -0.29 5.92 7.49
N PRO A 52 0.23 5.68 6.28
CA PRO A 52 -0.51 5.97 5.06
C PRO A 52 -1.71 5.04 4.91
N ILE A 53 -2.76 5.55 4.28
CA ILE A 53 -3.81 4.75 3.67
C ILE A 53 -3.21 4.03 2.45
N ILE A 54 -3.38 2.72 2.39
CA ILE A 54 -2.98 1.87 1.25
C ILE A 54 -4.18 1.21 0.57
N ALA A 55 -5.40 1.43 1.09
CA ALA A 55 -6.62 1.05 0.38
C ALA A 55 -6.71 1.81 -0.96
N GLY A 56 -7.05 1.09 -2.04
CA GLY A 56 -7.18 1.66 -3.38
C GLY A 56 -5.85 2.11 -3.98
N ILE A 57 -4.71 1.67 -3.45
CA ILE A 57 -3.40 1.95 -4.07
C ILE A 57 -3.29 1.23 -5.42
N ASN A 58 -2.71 1.88 -6.43
CA ASN A 58 -2.41 1.24 -7.70
C ASN A 58 -1.50 0.03 -7.50
N GLN A 59 -1.76 -1.06 -8.23
CA GLN A 59 -1.05 -2.33 -8.02
C GLN A 59 0.45 -2.22 -8.31
N ILE A 60 0.80 -1.56 -9.42
CA ILE A 60 2.20 -1.36 -9.85
C ILE A 60 2.93 -0.53 -8.80
N VAL A 61 2.32 0.57 -8.35
CA VAL A 61 2.90 1.42 -7.31
C VAL A 61 3.10 0.65 -6.00
N PHE A 62 2.17 -0.21 -5.60
CA PHE A 62 2.34 -1.03 -4.40
C PHE A 62 3.54 -1.98 -4.51
N VAL A 63 3.66 -2.69 -5.64
CA VAL A 63 4.78 -3.61 -5.90
C VAL A 63 6.09 -2.82 -5.87
N ASP A 64 6.20 -1.73 -6.63
CA ASP A 64 7.40 -0.88 -6.69
C ASP A 64 7.81 -0.36 -5.30
N MET A 65 6.86 0.07 -4.48
CA MET A 65 7.15 0.54 -3.13
C MET A 65 7.64 -0.60 -2.24
N MET A 66 6.99 -1.77 -2.29
CA MET A 66 7.39 -2.92 -1.48
C MET A 66 8.77 -3.45 -1.88
N GLU A 67 9.06 -3.53 -3.18
CA GLU A 67 10.37 -3.89 -3.70
C GLU A 67 11.45 -2.87 -3.30
N GLY A 68 11.16 -1.58 -3.46
CA GLY A 68 12.08 -0.51 -3.05
C GLY A 68 12.37 -0.52 -1.54
N TYR A 69 11.38 -0.83 -0.70
CA TYR A 69 11.61 -1.06 0.72
C TYR A 69 12.45 -2.31 1.00
N LYS A 70 12.23 -3.39 0.23
CA LYS A 70 12.94 -4.67 0.38
C LYS A 70 14.41 -4.54 -0.01
N SER A 71 14.72 -3.86 -1.12
CA SER A 71 16.09 -3.59 -1.57
C SER A 71 16.80 -2.55 -0.69
N GLY A 72 16.05 -1.60 -0.14
CA GLY A 72 16.56 -0.46 0.62
C GLY A 72 16.75 0.81 -0.20
N ASP A 73 16.32 0.81 -1.47
CA ASP A 73 16.33 1.99 -2.36
C ASP A 73 15.32 3.05 -1.89
N ILE A 74 14.29 2.63 -1.15
CA ILE A 74 13.39 3.52 -0.43
C ILE A 74 13.69 3.41 1.06
N TYR A 75 14.15 4.52 1.65
CA TYR A 75 14.30 4.62 3.09
C TYR A 75 12.98 4.32 3.82
N SER A 76 13.08 3.64 4.96
CA SER A 76 11.93 3.36 5.79
C SER A 76 12.32 3.20 7.25
N THR A 77 11.40 3.56 8.14
CA THR A 77 11.54 3.31 9.57
C THR A 77 11.37 1.83 9.90
N ILE A 78 10.35 1.20 9.29
CA ILE A 78 9.97 -0.20 9.55
C ILE A 78 9.68 -0.99 8.27
N MET A 79 9.17 -0.37 7.21
CA MET A 79 8.69 -1.11 6.04
C MET A 79 9.75 -1.97 5.35
N GLY A 80 11.01 -1.57 5.32
CA GLY A 80 12.07 -2.42 4.77
C GLY A 80 12.34 -3.69 5.57
N ARG A 81 12.02 -3.71 6.87
CA ARG A 81 12.04 -4.95 7.69
C ARG A 81 10.82 -5.83 7.40
N ILE A 82 9.67 -5.21 7.14
CA ILE A 82 8.41 -5.89 6.83
C ILE A 82 8.48 -6.51 5.43
N ALA A 83 8.83 -5.72 4.41
CA ALA A 83 8.89 -6.13 3.01
C ALA A 83 9.87 -7.30 2.76
N LYS A 84 10.97 -7.38 3.51
CA LYS A 84 11.91 -8.52 3.47
C LYS A 84 11.30 -9.85 3.89
N GLY A 85 10.17 -9.84 4.57
CA GLY A 85 9.46 -11.05 5.00
C GLY A 85 8.61 -11.70 3.90
N TYR A 86 8.40 -11.02 2.77
CA TYR A 86 7.50 -11.47 1.71
C TYR A 86 8.25 -11.80 0.41
N THR A 87 7.74 -12.79 -0.31
CA THR A 87 8.16 -13.10 -1.69
C THR A 87 7.54 -12.11 -2.68
N GLU A 88 8.04 -12.14 -3.93
CA GLU A 88 7.47 -11.35 -5.03
C GLU A 88 6.00 -11.72 -5.27
N ASP A 89 5.70 -13.03 -5.42
CA ASP A 89 4.32 -13.53 -5.56
C ASP A 89 3.39 -13.12 -4.40
N GLU A 90 3.91 -13.04 -3.17
CA GLU A 90 3.12 -12.58 -2.01
C GLU A 90 2.87 -11.08 -2.05
N ILE A 91 3.82 -10.29 -2.53
CA ILE A 91 3.68 -8.84 -2.72
C ILE A 91 2.63 -8.57 -3.82
N GLU A 92 2.67 -9.30 -4.93
CA GLU A 92 1.66 -9.18 -6.01
C GLU A 92 0.25 -9.50 -5.50
N LYS A 93 0.08 -10.59 -4.75
CA LYS A 93 -1.21 -10.93 -4.12
C LYS A 93 -1.71 -9.83 -3.19
N MET A 94 -0.81 -9.19 -2.42
CA MET A 94 -1.19 -8.05 -1.57
C MET A 94 -1.54 -6.81 -2.39
N ALA A 95 -0.84 -6.57 -3.51
CA ALA A 95 -1.13 -5.47 -4.43
C ALA A 95 -2.55 -5.57 -4.98
N GLU A 96 -2.93 -6.75 -5.49
CA GLU A 96 -4.30 -7.05 -5.95
C GLU A 96 -5.32 -6.81 -4.83
N PHE A 97 -5.02 -7.31 -3.61
CA PHE A 97 -5.91 -7.14 -2.48
C PHE A 97 -6.13 -5.66 -2.15
N PHE A 98 -5.07 -4.89 -1.90
CA PHE A 98 -5.18 -3.49 -1.48
C PHE A 98 -5.74 -2.58 -2.56
N ASN A 99 -5.42 -2.85 -3.82
CA ASN A 99 -6.00 -2.15 -4.95
C ASN A 99 -7.53 -2.31 -4.99
N SER A 100 -8.05 -3.52 -4.75
CA SER A 100 -9.50 -3.75 -4.73
C SER A 100 -10.25 -3.16 -3.53
N GLN A 101 -9.55 -2.56 -2.55
CA GLN A 101 -10.19 -1.97 -1.39
C GLN A 101 -10.68 -0.55 -1.70
N GLU A 102 -11.83 -0.17 -1.12
CA GLU A 102 -12.37 1.18 -1.25
C GLU A 102 -11.48 2.19 -0.50
N PHE A 103 -10.87 3.11 -1.25
CA PHE A 103 -10.17 4.27 -0.67
C PHE A 103 -11.17 5.25 -0.08
N LYS A 104 -10.94 5.67 1.17
CA LYS A 104 -11.69 6.76 1.81
C LYS A 104 -10.71 7.85 2.21
N PRO A 105 -10.93 9.11 1.78
CA PRO A 105 -10.10 10.20 2.26
C PRO A 105 -10.03 10.28 3.78
N ALA A 106 -8.82 10.53 4.30
CA ALA A 106 -8.58 10.75 5.71
C ALA A 106 -9.26 12.04 6.17
N GLN A 107 -10.16 11.91 7.14
CA GLN A 107 -10.77 13.06 7.82
C GLN A 107 -9.72 13.68 8.75
N GLN A 108 -9.25 14.88 8.39
CA GLN A 108 -8.18 15.57 9.11
C GLN A 108 -8.36 17.09 9.04
N GLU A 109 -7.70 17.81 9.95
CA GLU A 109 -7.68 19.27 9.91
C GLU A 109 -6.76 19.76 8.80
N TYR A 110 -7.16 20.85 8.14
CA TYR A 110 -6.36 21.51 7.10
C TYR A 110 -6.58 23.02 7.11
N ASP A 111 -5.62 23.77 6.55
CA ASP A 111 -5.73 25.22 6.44
C ASP A 111 -6.57 25.60 5.23
N THR A 112 -7.85 25.91 5.48
CA THR A 112 -8.81 26.34 4.46
C THR A 112 -8.35 27.58 3.67
N ALA A 113 -7.54 28.46 4.28
CA ALA A 113 -7.07 29.66 3.59
C ALA A 113 -6.02 29.36 2.51
N LEU A 114 -5.39 28.17 2.56
CA LEU A 114 -4.35 27.77 1.63
C LEU A 114 -4.85 26.89 0.48
N VAL A 115 -6.08 26.36 0.55
CA VAL A 115 -6.60 25.38 -0.42
C VAL A 115 -6.56 25.91 -1.87
N ASP A 116 -7.11 27.11 -2.10
CA ASP A 116 -7.14 27.71 -3.45
C ASP A 116 -5.74 27.99 -4.00
N GLN A 117 -4.77 28.30 -3.12
CA GLN A 117 -3.38 28.47 -3.52
C GLN A 117 -2.75 27.11 -3.84
N GLY A 118 -2.99 26.11 -3.01
CA GLY A 118 -2.52 24.74 -3.19
C GLY A 118 -2.99 24.14 -4.51
N ALA A 119 -4.26 24.32 -4.87
CA ALA A 119 -4.80 23.85 -6.15
C ALA A 119 -4.05 24.47 -7.33
N LYS A 120 -3.83 25.79 -7.32
CA LYS A 120 -3.07 26.47 -8.38
C LYS A 120 -1.62 26.01 -8.48
N LEU A 121 -0.99 25.70 -7.35
CA LEU A 121 0.38 25.19 -7.31
C LEU A 121 0.43 23.73 -7.81
N HIS A 122 -0.55 22.92 -7.44
CA HIS A 122 -0.73 21.56 -7.97
C HIS A 122 -0.87 21.58 -9.50
N ASP A 123 -1.80 22.37 -10.04
CA ASP A 123 -2.02 22.51 -11.49
C ASP A 123 -0.72 22.86 -12.23
N LYS A 124 0.08 23.74 -11.61
CA LYS A 124 1.30 24.29 -12.22
C LYS A 124 2.48 23.32 -12.18
N TYR A 125 2.65 22.57 -11.09
CA TYR A 125 3.87 21.81 -10.82
C TYR A 125 3.66 20.29 -10.78
N CYS A 126 2.46 19.81 -10.47
CA CYS A 126 2.18 18.42 -10.11
C CYS A 126 1.23 17.70 -11.07
N GLU A 127 0.21 18.39 -11.59
CA GLU A 127 -0.91 17.82 -12.36
C GLU A 127 -0.49 16.92 -13.53
N ASN A 128 0.62 17.23 -14.21
CA ASN A 128 1.10 16.44 -15.35
C ASN A 128 1.40 14.96 -15.03
N CYS A 129 1.63 14.63 -13.75
CA CYS A 129 1.83 13.24 -13.30
C CYS A 129 0.87 12.82 -12.18
N HIS A 130 0.34 13.78 -11.42
CA HIS A 130 -0.63 13.54 -10.34
C HIS A 130 -1.97 14.10 -10.78
N ALA A 131 -2.58 13.48 -11.78
CA ALA A 131 -3.75 14.05 -12.45
C ALA A 131 -4.97 14.14 -11.51
N GLU A 132 -5.87 15.06 -11.87
CA GLU A 132 -7.14 15.31 -11.16
C GLU A 132 -6.95 15.59 -9.67
N GLY A 133 -5.92 16.36 -9.30
CA GLY A 133 -5.66 16.67 -7.90
C GLY A 133 -4.99 15.53 -7.12
N GLY A 134 -4.54 14.46 -7.80
CA GLY A 134 -3.89 13.30 -7.19
C GLY A 134 -4.85 12.31 -6.54
N ILE A 135 -6.08 12.22 -7.05
CA ILE A 135 -7.07 11.22 -6.66
C ILE A 135 -6.72 9.83 -7.25
N PRO A 136 -7.26 8.73 -6.69
CA PRO A 136 -7.25 7.44 -7.38
C PRO A 136 -8.02 7.53 -8.70
N LEU A 137 -7.35 7.20 -9.82
CA LEU A 137 -7.94 7.19 -11.15
C LEU A 137 -8.42 5.77 -11.47
N ARG A 138 -9.68 5.48 -11.10
CA ARG A 138 -10.31 4.17 -11.30
C ARG A 138 -11.49 4.27 -12.24
N ASP A 139 -11.70 3.21 -13.02
CA ASP A 139 -12.90 3.03 -13.79
C ASP A 139 -14.08 2.74 -12.85
N GLU A 140 -15.12 3.57 -12.89
CA GLU A 140 -16.27 3.43 -11.98
C GLU A 140 -17.11 2.18 -12.26
N GLU A 141 -17.06 1.62 -13.48
CA GLU A 141 -17.86 0.46 -13.90
C GLU A 141 -17.16 -0.85 -13.52
N THR A 142 -15.86 -0.96 -13.80
CA THR A 142 -15.08 -2.17 -13.53
C THR A 142 -14.44 -2.15 -12.15
N GLY A 143 -14.22 -0.96 -11.59
CA GLY A 143 -13.46 -0.77 -10.37
C GLY A 143 -11.95 -0.99 -10.55
N GLU A 144 -11.44 -1.13 -11.77
CA GLU A 144 -10.01 -1.29 -12.08
C GLU A 144 -9.31 0.07 -12.23
N ASP A 145 -7.98 0.09 -12.22
CA ASP A 145 -7.21 1.32 -12.44
C ASP A 145 -7.37 1.76 -13.91
N ALA A 146 -7.84 2.99 -14.13
CA ALA A 146 -7.99 3.54 -15.47
C ALA A 146 -6.65 4.03 -16.05
N GLU A 147 -5.79 4.55 -15.19
CA GLU A 147 -4.44 5.03 -15.49
C GLU A 147 -3.52 4.77 -14.28
N ASP A 148 -2.20 4.86 -14.46
CA ASP A 148 -1.26 4.79 -13.34
C ASP A 148 -1.36 6.07 -12.50
N TYR A 149 -1.54 5.92 -11.18
CA TYR A 149 -1.66 7.05 -10.25
C TYR A 149 -0.88 6.84 -8.96
N TYR A 150 -0.52 7.95 -8.33
CA TYR A 150 0.00 7.99 -6.96
C TYR A 150 -1.03 8.68 -6.07
N LEU A 151 -1.50 7.99 -5.03
CA LEU A 151 -2.49 8.51 -4.08
C LEU A 151 -1.93 9.70 -3.27
N LEU A 152 -2.43 10.90 -3.53
CA LEU A 152 -2.08 12.12 -2.79
C LEU A 152 -3.30 12.74 -2.12
N ALA A 153 -4.39 12.93 -2.88
CA ALA A 153 -5.64 13.47 -2.38
C ALA A 153 -6.19 12.62 -1.23
N GLY A 154 -6.58 13.26 -0.13
CA GLY A 154 -7.14 12.57 1.03
C GLY A 154 -6.16 11.67 1.79
N GLN A 155 -4.87 11.67 1.47
CA GLN A 155 -3.87 10.96 2.26
C GLN A 155 -3.56 11.72 3.57
N TRP A 156 -3.02 11.03 4.57
CA TRP A 156 -2.56 11.67 5.80
C TRP A 156 -1.45 12.70 5.52
N THR A 157 -1.69 13.97 5.87
CA THR A 157 -0.73 15.07 5.65
C THR A 157 0.66 14.76 6.25
N PRO A 158 0.78 14.23 7.48
CA PRO A 158 2.09 13.88 8.03
C PRO A 158 2.86 12.86 7.18
N TYR A 159 2.16 11.91 6.54
CA TYR A 159 2.82 10.96 5.64
C TYR A 159 3.36 11.66 4.38
N LEU A 160 2.59 12.59 3.80
CA LEU A 160 3.02 13.35 2.63
C LEU A 160 4.22 14.26 2.97
N GLU A 161 4.21 14.88 4.16
CA GLU A 161 5.33 15.66 4.67
C GLU A 161 6.59 14.81 4.82
N PHE A 162 6.50 13.63 5.45
CA PHE A 162 7.63 12.72 5.59
C PHE A 162 8.15 12.22 4.24
N THR A 163 7.24 11.89 3.33
CA THR A 163 7.60 11.48 1.97
C THR A 163 8.36 12.59 1.25
N MET A 164 7.91 13.85 1.38
CA MET A 164 8.59 14.98 0.76
C MET A 164 9.95 15.27 1.42
N SER A 165 10.05 15.08 2.74
CA SER A 165 11.33 15.15 3.46
C SER A 165 12.31 14.10 2.93
N ASP A 166 11.86 12.86 2.73
CA ASP A 166 12.71 11.79 2.21
C ASP A 166 13.17 12.06 0.77
N PHE A 167 12.34 12.67 -0.08
CA PHE A 167 12.76 13.11 -1.40
C PHE A 167 13.80 14.24 -1.36
N ARG A 168 13.61 15.23 -0.49
CA ARG A 168 14.53 16.38 -0.35
C ARG A 168 15.87 15.98 0.24
N GLU A 169 15.91 14.94 1.05
CA GLU A 169 17.13 14.42 1.68
C GLU A 169 17.77 13.26 0.88
N ASP A 170 17.32 13.01 -0.35
CA ASP A 170 17.81 11.94 -1.22
C ASP A 170 17.74 10.54 -0.56
N ARG A 171 16.80 10.35 0.38
CA ARG A 171 16.51 9.07 1.04
C ARG A 171 15.58 8.18 0.22
N ARG A 172 14.99 8.74 -0.83
CA ARG A 172 14.16 8.08 -1.82
C ARG A 172 14.46 8.67 -3.19
N GLU A 173 14.69 7.83 -4.19
CA GLU A 173 14.85 8.31 -5.55
C GLU A 173 13.55 8.96 -6.06
N ILE A 174 13.71 10.08 -6.77
CA ILE A 174 12.61 10.85 -7.35
C ILE A 174 12.87 11.00 -8.84
N PRO A 175 11.86 10.80 -9.71
CA PRO A 175 12.01 11.01 -11.14
C PRO A 175 12.51 12.43 -11.46
N LYS A 176 13.45 12.56 -12.39
CA LYS A 176 14.09 13.85 -12.74
C LYS A 176 13.09 14.97 -13.04
N LYS A 177 11.98 14.64 -13.71
CA LYS A 177 10.91 15.60 -14.02
C LYS A 177 10.22 16.11 -12.76
N MET A 178 9.89 15.20 -11.84
CA MET A 178 9.28 15.56 -10.55
C MET A 178 10.26 16.38 -9.70
N ARG A 179 11.55 16.01 -9.65
CA ARG A 179 12.60 16.80 -8.98
C ARG A 179 12.64 18.23 -9.50
N SER A 180 12.72 18.41 -10.82
CA SER A 180 12.76 19.73 -11.43
C SER A 180 11.53 20.58 -11.07
N LYS A 181 10.34 19.99 -10.97
CA LYS A 181 9.12 20.72 -10.61
C LYS A 181 9.01 21.03 -9.13
N LEU A 182 9.48 20.12 -8.28
CA LEU A 182 9.59 20.35 -6.84
C LEU A 182 10.59 21.47 -6.55
N ASP A 183 11.76 21.45 -7.20
CA ASP A 183 12.78 22.49 -7.07
C ASP A 183 12.23 23.86 -7.53
N ASP A 184 11.53 23.90 -8.67
CA ASP A 184 10.86 25.11 -9.18
C ASP A 184 9.85 25.69 -8.16
N LEU A 185 9.06 24.82 -7.51
CA LEU A 185 8.08 25.21 -6.48
C LEU A 185 8.81 25.75 -5.24
N LEU A 186 9.82 25.04 -4.75
CA LEU A 186 10.55 25.43 -3.55
C LEU A 186 11.35 26.73 -3.75
N GLU A 187 11.90 26.97 -4.94
CA GLU A 187 12.59 28.22 -5.26
C GLU A 187 11.65 29.43 -5.25
N LYS A 188 10.42 29.26 -5.77
CA LYS A 188 9.47 30.38 -5.98
C LYS A 188 8.53 30.62 -4.81
N ASP A 189 8.04 29.54 -4.22
CA ASP A 189 6.95 29.54 -3.25
C ASP A 189 7.40 29.02 -1.86
N GLY A 190 8.60 28.43 -1.78
CA GLY A 190 9.20 27.95 -0.53
C GLY A 190 8.41 26.83 0.14
N ASP A 191 8.72 26.56 1.42
CA ASP A 191 7.99 25.58 2.22
C ASP A 191 6.51 25.99 2.41
N ALA A 192 6.19 27.28 2.34
CA ALA A 192 4.81 27.78 2.39
C ALA A 192 3.99 27.33 1.17
N GLY A 193 4.58 27.31 -0.02
CA GLY A 193 3.94 26.75 -1.22
C GLY A 193 3.65 25.26 -1.08
N LEU A 194 4.60 24.51 -0.54
CA LEU A 194 4.42 23.08 -0.30
C LEU A 194 3.33 22.80 0.75
N ALA A 195 3.30 23.59 1.84
CA ALA A 195 2.24 23.52 2.83
C ALA A 195 0.86 23.81 2.22
N ALA A 196 0.77 24.74 1.27
CA ALA A 196 -0.48 25.00 0.55
C ALA A 196 -0.91 23.80 -0.31
N VAL A 197 0.02 23.14 -1.00
CA VAL A 197 -0.27 21.91 -1.75
C VAL A 197 -0.78 20.80 -0.82
N PHE A 198 -0.19 20.63 0.37
CA PHE A 198 -0.70 19.67 1.36
C PHE A 198 -2.10 20.02 1.86
N ALA A 199 -2.39 21.30 2.14
CA ALA A 199 -3.73 21.74 2.51
C ALA A 199 -4.76 21.44 1.40
N PHE A 200 -4.37 21.61 0.12
CA PHE A 200 -5.21 21.22 -1.01
C PHE A 200 -5.49 19.71 -1.04
N TYR A 201 -4.48 18.85 -0.89
CA TYR A 201 -4.72 17.40 -0.84
C TYR A 201 -5.58 16.97 0.35
N ALA A 202 -5.38 17.58 1.52
CA ALA A 202 -6.17 17.30 2.71
C ALA A 202 -7.63 17.78 2.58
N SER A 203 -7.89 18.82 1.78
CA SER A 203 -9.25 19.33 1.55
C SER A 203 -10.14 18.41 0.72
N GLN A 204 -9.53 17.43 0.02
CA GLN A 204 -10.22 16.45 -0.81
C GLN A 204 -10.71 15.28 0.05
N GLN A 205 -11.64 15.55 0.98
CA GLN A 205 -12.14 14.59 1.96
C GLN A 205 -13.66 14.37 1.99
#